data_AF-A0A7S1MD51-F1
#
_entry.id   AF-A0A7S1MD51-F1
#
_cell.length_a   1.000
_cell.length_b   1.000
_cell.length_c   1.000
_cell.angle_alpha   90.00
_cell.angle_beta   90.00
_cell.angle_gamma   90.00
#
_symmetry.space_group_name_H-M   'P 1'
#
loop_
_entity.id
_entity.type
_entity.pdbx_description
1 polymer ?
#
loop_
_entity_poly.entity_id
_entity_poly.type
_entity_poly.pdbx_seq_one_letter_code
_entity_poly.pdbx_strand_id
1 'polypeptide(L)'
;RRHGRKRPLEGAPAAVATWTLLEEGGTIYAAENSMDETVSMQVDASKSSGCSSSRGSLEAAVALPPKSRQVLMVLSFEPGRMGGRLLVEGQVLSPDAAQPAPGNGLHEPMVLPRGGHPAEAAPPA
;
A
#
# COMPACT_ATOMS: atom_id res chain seq x y z
N ARG A 1 13.34 3.74 -22.28
CA ARG A 1 12.95 3.04 -21.03
C ARG A 1 12.29 4.07 -20.12
N ARG A 2 11.01 3.92 -19.77
CA ARG A 2 10.36 4.80 -18.79
C ARG A 2 10.80 4.34 -17.40
N HIS A 3 11.58 5.17 -16.70
CA HIS A 3 11.93 4.91 -15.31
C HIS A 3 10.82 5.50 -14.44
N GLY A 4 10.23 4.67 -13.57
CA GLY A 4 9.27 5.16 -12.57
C GLY A 4 9.89 6.26 -11.70
N ARG A 5 9.05 7.12 -11.14
CA ARG A 5 9.54 8.18 -10.24
C ARG A 5 9.77 7.60 -8.85
N LYS A 6 11.03 7.52 -8.42
CA LYS A 6 11.40 7.19 -7.03
C LYS A 6 11.04 8.35 -6.12
N ARG A 7 10.42 8.07 -4.97
CA ARG A 7 10.21 9.04 -3.90
C ARG A 7 10.53 8.40 -2.54
N PRO A 8 11.11 9.14 -1.60
CA PRO A 8 11.08 8.73 -0.20
C PRO A 8 9.63 8.57 0.24
N LEU A 9 9.36 7.59 1.10
CA LEU A 9 8.05 7.44 1.71
C LEU A 9 7.93 8.42 2.88
N GLU A 10 7.01 9.38 2.79
CA GLU A 10 6.73 10.31 3.89
C GLU A 10 6.20 9.53 5.10
N GLY A 11 6.70 9.85 6.30
CA GLY A 11 6.34 9.16 7.56
C GLY A 11 7.06 7.83 7.82
N ALA A 12 7.71 7.24 6.81
CA ALA A 12 8.52 6.04 7.00
C ALA A 12 10.02 6.36 7.16
N PRO A 13 10.85 5.41 7.63
CA PRO A 13 12.29 5.62 7.71
C PRO A 13 12.89 5.91 6.34
N ALA A 14 13.99 6.68 6.33
CA ALA A 14 14.67 7.13 5.12
C ALA A 14 15.12 6.01 4.16
N ALA A 15 15.18 4.76 4.63
CA ALA A 15 15.56 3.58 3.85
C ALA A 15 14.38 2.88 3.13
N VAL A 16 13.17 3.45 3.17
CA VAL A 16 12.01 3.00 2.39
C VAL A 16 11.75 3.96 1.23
N ALA A 17 11.66 3.41 0.02
CA ALA A 17 11.38 4.19 -1.18
C ALA A 17 10.17 3.63 -1.93
N THR A 18 9.34 4.53 -2.44
CA THR A 18 8.21 4.19 -3.33
C THR A 18 8.54 4.52 -4.77
N TRP A 19 7.90 3.78 -5.67
CA TRP A 19 8.01 3.95 -7.11
C TRP A 19 6.62 4.02 -7.71
N THR A 20 6.40 5.03 -8.57
CA THR A 20 5.20 5.13 -9.40
C THR A 20 5.57 4.98 -10.86
N LEU A 21 5.00 3.96 -11.52
CA LEU A 21 5.13 3.74 -12.94
C LEU A 21 3.76 3.99 -13.59
N LEU A 22 3.71 4.99 -14.47
CA LEU A 22 2.52 5.32 -15.24
C LEU A 22 2.58 4.63 -16.60
N GLU A 23 1.55 3.86 -16.90
CA GLU A 23 1.33 3.16 -18.17
C GLU A 23 0.06 3.70 -18.84
N GLU A 24 -0.17 3.31 -20.10
CA GLU A 24 -1.29 3.84 -20.90
C GLU A 24 -2.66 3.50 -20.29
N GLY A 25 -2.80 2.32 -19.70
CA GLY A 25 -4.05 1.85 -19.09
C GLY A 25 -4.08 1.87 -17.56
N GLY A 26 -3.02 2.36 -16.90
CA GLY A 26 -2.92 2.15 -15.46
C GLY A 26 -1.70 2.74 -14.78
N THR A 27 -1.64 2.54 -13.47
CA THR A 27 -0.50 2.93 -12.64
C THR A 27 -0.09 1.77 -11.75
N ILE A 28 1.21 1.51 -11.70
CA ILE A 28 1.83 0.54 -10.79
C ILE A 28 2.51 1.31 -9.65
N TYR A 29 2.19 0.92 -8.43
CA TYR A 29 2.83 1.42 -7.23
C TYR A 29 3.63 0.31 -6.57
N ALA A 30 4.92 0.56 -6.35
CA ALA A 30 5.82 -0.38 -5.72
C ALA A 30 6.58 0.29 -4.58
N ALA A 31 7.08 -0.50 -3.65
CA ALA A 31 7.96 -0.04 -2.59
C ALA A 31 9.17 -0.96 -2.43
N GLU A 32 10.25 -0.36 -1.96
CA GLU A 32 11.53 -1.00 -1.65
C GLU A 32 11.88 -0.69 -0.20
N ASN A 33 12.23 -1.74 0.53
CA ASN A 33 12.71 -1.65 1.89
C ASN A 33 14.19 -2.05 1.91
N SER A 34 15.05 -1.07 2.13
CA SER A 34 16.50 -1.29 2.25
C SER A 34 16.95 -1.59 3.69
N MET A 35 16.03 -1.68 4.64
CA MET A 35 16.30 -1.96 6.05
C MET A 35 16.39 -3.45 6.33
N ASP A 36 16.81 -3.76 7.55
CA ASP A 36 16.87 -5.11 8.13
C ASP A 36 15.58 -5.47 8.89
N GLU A 37 14.60 -4.57 8.93
CA GLU A 37 13.32 -4.71 9.64
C GLU A 37 12.13 -4.67 8.67
N THR A 38 11.03 -5.33 9.04
CA THR A 38 9.77 -5.30 8.26
C THR A 38 9.06 -3.96 8.43
N VAL A 39 8.49 -3.44 7.34
CA VAL A 39 7.70 -2.20 7.34
C VAL A 39 6.24 -2.54 7.09
N SER A 40 5.34 -2.09 7.96
CA SER A 40 3.91 -2.06 7.68
C SER A 40 3.60 -0.85 6.83
N MET A 41 2.80 -1.04 5.80
CA MET A 41 2.37 0.02 4.90
C MET A 41 0.85 0.01 4.80
N GLN A 42 0.24 1.16 4.97
CA GLN A 42 -1.13 1.42 4.57
C GLN A 42 -1.13 2.08 3.21
N VAL A 43 -1.95 1.53 2.32
CA VAL A 43 -2.07 1.95 0.94
C VAL A 43 -3.51 2.37 0.72
N ASP A 44 -3.74 3.61 0.31
CA ASP A 44 -5.07 4.17 0.09
C ASP A 44 -5.16 4.84 -1.30
N ALA A 45 -5.96 4.25 -2.16
CA ALA A 45 -6.32 4.71 -3.50
C ALA A 45 -7.78 5.17 -3.59
N SER A 46 -8.50 5.33 -2.48
CA SER A 46 -9.95 5.67 -2.43
C SER A 46 -10.30 6.94 -3.21
N LYS A 47 -9.35 7.87 -3.36
CA LYS A 47 -9.49 9.09 -4.16
C LYS A 47 -9.33 8.89 -5.66
N SER A 48 -9.02 7.66 -6.10
CA SER A 48 -9.00 7.29 -7.52
C SER A 48 -10.40 6.85 -7.96
N SER A 49 -10.88 7.41 -9.06
CA SER A 49 -12.19 7.08 -9.63
C SER A 49 -12.06 6.52 -11.04
N GLY A 50 -13.04 5.70 -11.45
CA GLY A 50 -13.01 5.04 -12.77
C GLY A 50 -11.83 4.08 -12.92
N CYS A 51 -11.52 3.32 -11.86
CA CYS A 51 -10.45 2.34 -11.87
C CYS A 51 -10.79 1.09 -11.06
N SER A 52 -10.14 -0.02 -11.41
CA SER A 52 -10.10 -1.23 -10.59
C SER A 52 -8.70 -1.42 -9.99
N SER A 53 -8.64 -2.09 -8.83
CA SER A 53 -7.41 -2.38 -8.11
C SER A 53 -7.06 -3.86 -8.19
N SER A 54 -5.77 -4.17 -8.34
CA SER A 54 -5.26 -5.55 -8.28
C SER A 54 -5.46 -6.23 -6.92
N ARG A 55 -5.85 -5.48 -5.89
CA ARG A 55 -6.14 -5.99 -4.54
C ARG A 55 -7.62 -6.25 -4.29
N GLY A 56 -8.51 -5.97 -5.26
CA GLY A 56 -9.96 -6.05 -5.07
C GLY A 56 -10.55 -4.93 -4.19
N SER A 57 -9.72 -4.19 -3.46
CA SER A 57 -10.05 -2.98 -2.70
C SER A 57 -9.12 -1.83 -3.09
N LEU A 58 -9.59 -0.59 -2.96
CA LEU A 58 -8.77 0.61 -3.09
C LEU A 58 -7.92 0.90 -1.86
N GLU A 59 -8.10 0.13 -0.78
CA GLU A 59 -7.30 0.22 0.44
C GLU A 59 -6.66 -1.13 0.75
N ALA A 60 -5.41 -1.12 1.23
CA ALA A 60 -4.70 -2.34 1.60
C ALA A 60 -3.63 -2.11 2.67
N ALA A 61 -3.49 -3.08 3.58
CA ALA A 61 -2.38 -3.19 4.51
C ALA A 61 -1.33 -4.16 3.96
N VAL A 62 -0.07 -3.74 3.83
CA VAL A 62 1.02 -4.54 3.24
C VAL A 62 2.19 -4.62 4.21
N ALA A 63 2.71 -5.83 4.44
CA ALA A 63 4.01 -6.03 5.06
C ALA A 63 5.10 -6.03 3.98
N LEU A 64 6.09 -5.15 4.12
CA LEU A 64 7.24 -5.08 3.24
C LEU A 64 8.48 -5.65 3.96
N PRO A 65 8.90 -6.89 3.65
CA PRO A 65 10.01 -7.55 4.33
C PRO A 65 11.35 -6.79 4.22
N PRO A 66 12.32 -7.11 5.10
CA PRO A 66 13.69 -6.62 5.00
C PRO A 66 14.30 -6.88 3.61
N LYS A 67 15.12 -5.95 3.14
CA LYS A 67 15.90 -6.06 1.88
C LYS A 67 15.07 -6.50 0.67
N SER A 68 13.81 -6.09 0.60
CA SER A 68 12.86 -6.55 -0.42
C SER A 68 12.26 -5.41 -1.24
N ARG A 69 11.67 -5.77 -2.38
CA ARG A 69 10.87 -4.88 -3.21
C ARG A 69 9.56 -5.58 -3.56
N GLN A 70 8.44 -4.87 -3.44
CA GLN A 70 7.12 -5.42 -3.75
C GLN A 70 6.24 -4.43 -4.48
N VAL A 71 5.31 -4.97 -5.28
CA VAL A 71 4.19 -4.22 -5.83
C VAL A 71 3.13 -4.08 -4.75
N LEU A 72 2.80 -2.83 -4.42
CA LEU A 72 1.78 -2.50 -3.43
C LEU A 72 0.40 -2.66 -4.03
N MET A 73 0.15 -1.98 -5.15
CA MET A 73 -1.13 -1.93 -5.84
C MET A 73 -0.93 -1.58 -7.31
N VAL A 74 -1.75 -2.17 -8.17
CA VAL A 74 -1.90 -1.75 -9.57
C VAL A 74 -3.31 -1.22 -9.74
N LEU A 75 -3.43 -0.02 -10.31
CA LEU A 75 -4.70 0.56 -10.73
C LEU A 75 -4.85 0.43 -12.24
N SER A 76 -5.94 -0.19 -12.69
CA SER A 76 -6.33 -0.21 -14.10
C SER A 76 -7.44 0.81 -14.31
N PHE A 77 -7.24 1.78 -15.19
CA PHE A 77 -8.22 2.83 -15.48
C PHE A 77 -9.21 2.38 -16.56
N GLU A 78 -10.44 2.87 -16.46
CA GLU A 78 -11.39 2.81 -17.55
C GLU A 78 -10.89 3.59 -18.77
N PRO A 79 -11.27 3.21 -20.00
CA PRO A 79 -10.91 3.95 -21.20
C PRO A 79 -11.23 5.45 -21.07
N GLY A 80 -10.25 6.32 -21.36
CA GLY A 80 -10.40 7.77 -21.27
C GLY A 80 -10.22 8.37 -19.86
N ARG A 81 -9.96 7.53 -18.83
CA ARG A 81 -9.57 7.99 -17.49
C ARG A 81 -8.06 7.92 -17.31
N MET A 82 -7.49 8.87 -16.58
CA MET A 82 -6.07 8.91 -16.21
C MET A 82 -5.91 9.52 -14.81
N GLY A 83 -4.78 9.22 -14.16
CA GLY A 83 -4.32 10.01 -13.00
C GLY A 83 -4.81 9.51 -11.65
N GLY A 84 -4.74 8.19 -11.42
CA GLY A 84 -4.93 7.62 -10.08
C GLY A 84 -4.04 8.29 -9.04
N ARG A 85 -4.60 8.50 -7.85
CA ARG A 85 -3.91 9.01 -6.67
C ARG A 85 -3.76 7.87 -5.68
N LEU A 86 -2.54 7.69 -5.19
CA LEU A 86 -2.24 6.75 -4.11
C LEU A 86 -1.60 7.54 -2.97
N LEU A 87 -2.21 7.44 -1.80
CA LEU A 87 -1.57 7.77 -0.55
C LEU A 87 -0.91 6.50 -0.02
N VAL A 88 0.33 6.64 0.43
CA VAL A 88 1.08 5.55 1.05
C VAL A 88 1.61 6.08 2.37
N GLU A 89 1.28 5.40 3.45
CA GLU A 89 1.78 5.69 4.79
C GLU A 89 2.51 4.44 5.30
N GLY A 90 3.67 4.62 5.92
CA GLY A 90 4.50 3.50 6.38
C GLY A 90 4.94 3.67 7.82
N GLN A 91 4.98 2.56 8.56
CA GLN A 91 5.50 2.48 9.91
C GLN A 91 6.38 1.23 10.05
N VAL A 92 7.52 1.36 10.73
CA VAL A 92 8.34 0.19 11.10
C VAL A 92 7.57 -0.63 12.12
N LEU A 93 7.42 -1.93 11.86
CA LEU A 93 6.88 -2.83 12.85
C LEU A 93 8.02 -3.36 13.70
N SER A 94 7.81 -3.39 15.02
CA SER A 94 8.61 -4.28 15.87
C SER A 94 8.43 -5.72 15.40
N PRO A 95 9.46 -6.57 15.49
CA PRO A 95 9.44 -7.95 14.99
C PRO A 95 8.25 -8.77 15.53
N ASP A 96 7.76 -8.45 16.73
CA ASP A 96 6.63 -9.14 17.37
C ASP A 96 5.25 -8.73 16.83
N ALA A 97 5.13 -7.60 16.11
CA ALA A 97 3.87 -7.07 15.60
C ALA A 97 3.57 -7.46 14.15
N ALA A 98 4.55 -8.04 13.44
CA ALA A 98 4.46 -8.38 12.02
C ALA A 98 4.08 -9.85 11.83
N GLN A 99 2.90 -10.27 12.28
CA GLN A 99 2.38 -11.59 11.91
C GLN A 99 1.58 -11.50 10.62
N PRO A 100 2.01 -12.15 9.53
CA PRO A 100 1.16 -12.28 8.35
C PRO A 100 -0.11 -13.03 8.75
N ALA A 101 -1.24 -12.67 8.16
CA ALA A 101 -2.45 -13.45 8.31
C ALA A 101 -2.16 -14.92 7.92
N PRO A 102 -2.68 -15.92 8.64
CA PRO A 102 -2.50 -17.32 8.26
C PRO A 102 -3.19 -17.59 6.92
N GLY A 103 -2.39 -17.56 5.84
CA GLY A 103 -2.82 -17.73 4.45
C GLY A 103 -1.62 -17.92 3.53
N ASN A 104 -1.83 -18.62 2.41
CA ASN A 104 -0.76 -19.17 1.54
C ASN A 104 -0.07 -18.14 0.62
N GLY A 105 -0.18 -16.84 0.88
CA GLY A 105 0.29 -15.81 -0.06
C GLY A 105 1.09 -14.68 0.57
N LEU A 106 2.28 -14.42 0.02
CA LEU A 106 3.10 -13.20 0.24
C LEU A 106 2.40 -11.88 -0.13
N HIS A 107 1.15 -11.97 -0.59
CA HIS A 107 0.32 -10.86 -1.05
C HIS A 107 -0.97 -10.71 -0.25
N GLU A 108 -1.14 -11.43 0.86
CA GLU A 108 -2.35 -11.24 1.67
C GLU A 108 -2.29 -9.96 2.52
N PRO A 109 -3.43 -9.26 2.68
CA PRO A 109 -3.53 -8.11 3.56
C PRO A 109 -3.12 -8.49 4.99
N MET A 110 -2.32 -7.66 5.66
CA MET A 110 -2.06 -7.86 7.08
C MET A 110 -3.32 -7.58 7.91
N VAL A 111 -3.58 -8.44 8.90
CA VAL A 111 -4.52 -8.15 9.97
C VAL A 111 -3.79 -7.28 11.00
N LEU A 112 -4.02 -5.97 10.96
CA LEU A 112 -3.50 -5.09 12.01
C LEU A 112 -4.28 -5.33 13.32
N PRO A 113 -3.61 -5.30 14.49
CA PRO A 113 -4.29 -5.29 15.77
C PRO A 113 -5.19 -4.04 15.83
N ARG A 114 -6.50 -4.24 16.04
CA ARG A 114 -7.49 -3.16 16.17
C ARG A 114 -7.17 -2.30 17.39
N GLY A 115 -6.36 -1.27 17.20
CA GLY A 115 -6.06 -0.23 18.19
C GLY A 115 -6.73 1.09 17.82
N GLY A 116 -7.94 1.32 18.36
CA GLY A 116 -8.41 2.65 18.74
C GLY A 116 -8.89 3.62 17.64
N HIS A 117 -9.96 3.28 16.92
CA HIS A 117 -10.94 4.31 16.55
C HIS A 117 -12.13 4.20 17.52
N PRO A 118 -12.54 5.27 18.22
CA PRO A 118 -13.82 5.23 18.93
C PRO A 118 -14.91 4.99 17.88
N ALA A 119 -15.66 3.92 18.06
CA ALA A 119 -16.85 3.66 17.28
C ALA A 119 -17.78 4.86 17.44
N GLU A 120 -17.96 5.62 16.36
CA GLU A 120 -19.04 6.58 16.26
C GLU A 120 -20.34 5.78 16.33
N ALA A 121 -21.03 5.91 17.46
CA ALA A 121 -22.29 5.23 17.72
C ALA A 121 -23.32 5.68 16.69
N ALA A 122 -23.88 4.73 15.94
CA ALA A 122 -25.00 4.98 15.05
C ALA A 122 -26.18 5.57 15.84
N PRO A 123 -26.88 6.59 15.33
CA PRO A 123 -28.02 7.17 16.02
C PRO A 123 -29.19 6.17 16.05
N PRO A 124 -29.97 6.12 17.15
CA PRO A 124 -31.16 5.29 17.22
C PRO A 124 -32.25 5.82 16.28
N ALA A 125 -33.03 4.88 15.73
CA ALA A 125 -34.18 5.09 14.86
C ALA A 125 -35.35 5.78 15.57
#